data_AF-A0A7C4V170-F1
#
_entry.id   AF-A0A7C4V170-F1
#
_cell.length_a   1.000
_cell.length_b   1.000
_cell.length_c   1.000
_cell.angle_alpha   90.00
_cell.angle_beta   90.00
_cell.angle_gamma   90.00
#
_symmetry.space_group_name_H-M   'P 1'
#
loop_
_entity.id
_entity.type
_entity.pdbx_description
1 polymer ?
#
loop_
_entity_poly.entity_id
_entity_poly.type
_entity_poly.pdbx_seq_one_letter_code
_entity_poly.pdbx_strand_id
1 'polypeptide(L)'
;MVGGIPPAPAGAQHRPLPLPAAGLYRAETYHHGRPYRGPADPPRGAPPARGENAGTLHRAGRGGSMIYLIFGRDEFSCEEALHKLLQEHAAGIPGAEWNRTLLEGGRLSLSELRHHCDSLPFLGERRLVIVRGLLARLSGGAAPAGEEEAQEAPQEGPAVFARALLEYLEALPPTTDLVLYDPGLEGKAVRTRVLEWAKKHSEICRVWEFTPKRGKELLDWMAQRAGMHGVRLDAGAQSALANAVGEDLRALDQEITKLALYAGPGGTITAEHVRLLTPHTRESSIFVIVDAISERRWQTAIAEMRKLMEEGAHPQYIFHMIYRQFSLIAQAKGLEGERLSPAALAKKLGVHQFTAEKVQKQALRYRKEELQSIYDRLLEADQAMKTGQMEPAVALEWLIVRLTKTPQKI
;
A
#
# COMPACT_ATOMS: atom_id res chain seq x y z
N MET A 1 27.66 16.24 -49.86
CA MET A 1 26.76 16.90 -48.88
C MET A 1 26.22 15.81 -47.96
N VAL A 2 26.76 15.73 -46.75
CA VAL A 2 26.37 14.78 -45.70
C VAL A 2 25.93 15.65 -44.53
N GLY A 3 24.64 15.65 -44.22
CA GLY A 3 24.05 16.48 -43.15
C GLY A 3 24.02 15.71 -41.83
N GLY A 4 24.82 16.17 -40.86
CA GLY A 4 24.89 15.61 -39.51
C GLY A 4 23.69 16.01 -38.66
N ILE A 5 23.22 15.04 -37.87
CA ILE A 5 22.18 15.20 -36.84
C ILE A 5 22.86 15.76 -35.57
N PRO A 6 22.34 16.82 -34.91
CA PRO A 6 22.93 17.36 -33.70
C PRO A 6 22.63 16.48 -32.47
N PRO A 7 23.49 16.47 -31.43
CA PRO A 7 23.26 15.71 -30.21
C PRO A 7 22.18 16.35 -29.33
N ALA A 8 21.38 15.50 -28.68
CA ALA A 8 20.33 15.89 -27.74
C ALA A 8 20.92 16.52 -26.45
N PRO A 9 20.26 17.53 -25.85
CA PRO A 9 20.72 18.12 -24.60
C PRO A 9 20.54 17.14 -23.42
N ALA A 10 21.60 16.98 -22.65
CA ALA A 10 21.60 16.31 -21.37
C ALA A 10 20.91 17.20 -20.31
N GLY A 11 20.04 16.60 -19.48
CA GLY A 11 19.47 17.24 -18.30
C GLY A 11 17.94 17.25 -18.28
N ALA A 12 17.32 16.09 -18.05
CA ALA A 12 15.94 16.00 -17.60
C ALA A 12 15.92 15.31 -16.23
N GLN A 13 16.13 16.10 -15.19
CA GLN A 13 15.93 15.69 -13.80
C GLN A 13 14.46 15.33 -13.59
N HIS A 14 14.22 14.21 -12.90
CA HIS A 14 12.90 13.77 -12.47
C HIS A 14 12.26 14.84 -11.57
N ARG A 15 11.26 15.57 -12.09
CA ARG A 15 10.43 16.49 -11.32
C ARG A 15 9.26 15.71 -10.72
N PRO A 16 9.02 15.70 -9.40
CA PRO A 16 7.80 15.13 -8.84
C PRO A 16 6.59 15.93 -9.32
N LEU A 17 5.52 15.22 -9.70
CA LEU A 17 4.25 15.78 -10.14
C LEU A 17 3.65 16.68 -9.04
N PRO A 18 3.24 17.92 -9.36
CA PRO A 18 2.44 18.71 -8.42
C PRO A 18 1.06 18.07 -8.28
N LEU A 19 0.55 18.02 -7.05
CA LEU A 19 -0.86 17.73 -6.76
C LEU A 19 -1.74 18.72 -7.55
N PRO A 20 -2.89 18.29 -8.10
CA PRO A 20 -3.70 19.15 -8.95
C PRO A 20 -4.23 20.35 -8.17
N ALA A 21 -3.89 21.55 -8.65
CA ALA A 21 -4.52 22.78 -8.23
C ALA A 21 -6.03 22.71 -8.54
N ALA A 22 -6.86 23.07 -7.56
CA ALA A 22 -8.30 23.16 -7.71
C ALA A 22 -8.66 24.17 -8.82
N GLY A 23 -8.93 23.67 -10.02
CA GLY A 23 -9.38 24.42 -11.19
C GLY A 23 -10.90 24.41 -11.29
N LEU A 24 -11.47 25.57 -11.01
CA LEU A 24 -12.82 26.05 -11.32
C LEU A 24 -13.52 25.33 -12.51
N TYR A 25 -14.50 24.49 -12.22
CA TYR A 25 -15.58 24.20 -13.17
C TYR A 25 -16.71 25.19 -12.92
N ARG A 26 -16.78 26.21 -13.77
CA ARG A 26 -17.91 27.14 -13.85
C ARG A 26 -19.04 26.41 -14.58
N ALA A 27 -20.03 25.92 -13.82
CA ALA A 27 -21.23 25.33 -14.39
C ALA A 27 -22.15 26.46 -14.89
N GLU A 28 -22.24 26.63 -16.20
CA GLU A 28 -23.34 27.34 -16.83
C GLU A 28 -24.63 26.51 -16.68
N THR A 29 -25.69 27.24 -16.35
CA THR A 29 -27.02 26.77 -15.98
C THR A 29 -27.74 26.06 -17.12
N TYR A 30 -28.19 24.82 -16.86
CA TYR A 30 -29.39 24.27 -17.49
C TYR A 30 -30.39 23.85 -16.41
N HIS A 31 -31.52 24.55 -16.38
CA HIS A 31 -32.69 24.26 -15.57
C HIS A 31 -33.37 22.98 -16.06
N HIS A 32 -33.50 21.99 -15.18
CA HIS A 32 -34.75 21.31 -14.79
C HIS A 32 -34.45 20.04 -13.95
N GLY A 33 -34.97 19.98 -12.71
CA GLY A 33 -35.23 18.70 -12.03
C GLY A 33 -34.54 18.44 -10.68
N ARG A 34 -35.12 19.00 -9.60
CA ARG A 34 -35.05 18.62 -8.16
C ARG A 34 -33.68 18.60 -7.44
N PRO A 35 -33.62 19.11 -6.18
CA PRO A 35 -32.38 19.08 -5.39
C PRO A 35 -32.02 17.66 -4.92
N TYR A 36 -30.74 17.33 -5.06
CA TYR A 36 -30.09 16.15 -4.50
C TYR A 36 -30.25 16.12 -2.98
N ARG A 37 -30.87 15.06 -2.42
CA ARG A 37 -30.80 14.72 -0.99
C ARG A 37 -29.59 13.80 -0.80
N GLY A 38 -28.67 14.19 0.07
CA GLY A 38 -27.49 13.38 0.43
C GLY A 38 -27.85 12.00 1.01
N PRO A 39 -26.86 11.10 1.17
CA PRO A 39 -27.09 9.75 1.64
C PRO A 39 -27.75 9.73 3.03
N ALA A 40 -28.78 8.90 3.17
CA ALA A 40 -29.51 8.70 4.41
C ALA A 40 -28.63 7.98 5.46
N ASP A 41 -28.77 8.39 6.73
CA ASP A 41 -28.10 7.77 7.87
C ASP A 41 -28.33 6.24 7.91
N PRO A 42 -27.29 5.44 8.25
CA PRO A 42 -27.46 4.00 8.42
C PRO A 42 -28.35 3.67 9.64
N PRO A 43 -29.08 2.54 9.61
CA PRO A 43 -29.99 2.15 10.69
C PRO A 43 -29.24 1.87 12.00
N ARG A 44 -29.75 2.41 13.11
CA ARG A 44 -29.26 2.15 14.47
C ARG A 44 -29.42 0.66 14.82
N GLY A 45 -28.31 -0.06 15.05
CA GLY A 45 -28.37 -1.39 15.68
C GLY A 45 -27.34 -2.45 15.28
N ALA A 46 -26.15 -2.11 14.78
CA ALA A 46 -25.08 -3.10 14.59
C ALA A 46 -24.16 -3.15 15.84
N PRO A 47 -23.80 -4.34 16.37
CA PRO A 47 -22.86 -4.45 17.48
C PRO A 47 -21.43 -4.06 17.04
N PRO A 48 -20.65 -3.36 17.88
CA PRO A 48 -19.32 -2.90 17.48
C PRO A 48 -18.34 -4.06 17.33
N ALA A 49 -17.59 -4.04 16.21
CA ALA A 49 -16.48 -4.96 15.97
C ALA A 49 -15.35 -4.67 16.98
N ARG A 50 -14.86 -5.72 17.64
CA ARG A 50 -13.73 -5.64 18.58
C ARG A 50 -12.47 -5.26 17.81
N GLY A 51 -11.96 -4.05 18.06
CA GLY A 51 -10.63 -3.61 17.59
C GLY A 51 -10.60 -2.21 16.98
N GLU A 52 -11.75 -1.62 16.66
CA GLU A 52 -11.83 -0.27 16.11
C GLU A 52 -12.24 0.72 17.19
N ASN A 53 -11.27 1.45 17.75
CA ASN A 53 -11.56 2.77 18.30
C ASN A 53 -11.78 3.76 17.14
N ALA A 54 -12.81 3.52 16.34
CA ALA A 54 -13.48 4.57 15.58
C ALA A 54 -14.40 5.32 16.53
N GLY A 55 -13.82 5.87 17.61
CA GLY A 55 -14.51 6.83 18.44
C GLY A 55 -14.61 8.11 17.62
N THR A 56 -15.81 8.64 17.48
CA THR A 56 -16.02 10.06 17.16
C THR A 56 -14.96 10.86 17.92
N LEU A 57 -14.18 11.68 17.22
CA LEU A 57 -13.14 12.53 17.80
C LEU A 57 -13.80 13.52 18.76
N HIS A 58 -14.13 13.06 19.96
CA HIS A 58 -14.50 13.90 21.07
C HIS A 58 -13.24 14.67 21.44
N ARG A 59 -13.14 15.88 20.87
CA ARG A 59 -12.20 16.91 21.28
C ARG A 59 -12.29 17.01 22.79
N ALA A 60 -11.16 16.83 23.48
CA ALA A 60 -10.99 17.43 24.79
C ALA A 60 -11.37 18.91 24.66
N GLY A 61 -12.10 19.44 25.63
CA GLY A 61 -12.91 20.67 25.53
C GLY A 61 -12.32 21.79 24.66
N ARG A 62 -13.21 22.49 23.95
CA ARG A 62 -12.94 23.70 23.14
C ARG A 62 -11.87 24.59 23.78
N GLY A 63 -10.59 24.46 23.37
CA GLY A 63 -9.52 25.37 23.83
C GLY A 63 -8.08 24.86 23.82
N GLY A 64 -7.82 23.54 23.78
CA GLY A 64 -6.44 23.00 23.81
C GLY A 64 -5.83 22.75 22.43
N SER A 65 -4.49 22.84 22.32
CA SER A 65 -3.71 22.31 21.19
C SER A 65 -3.72 20.79 21.19
N MET A 66 -3.70 20.17 20.01
CA MET A 66 -3.63 18.72 19.88
C MET A 66 -2.40 18.30 19.07
N ILE A 67 -1.75 17.24 19.55
CA ILE A 67 -0.62 16.60 18.87
C ILE A 67 -1.10 15.24 18.32
N TYR A 68 -0.77 14.96 17.07
CA TYR A 68 -1.11 13.71 16.40
C TYR A 68 0.17 13.02 15.95
N LEU A 69 0.36 11.77 16.35
CA LEU A 69 1.40 10.89 15.80
C LEU A 69 0.71 9.93 14.83
N ILE A 70 1.03 10.04 13.54
CA ILE A 70 0.48 9.20 12.49
C ILE A 70 1.65 8.49 11.82
N PHE A 71 1.77 7.18 12.03
CA PHE A 71 2.87 6.39 11.46
C PHE A 71 2.46 4.94 11.25
N GLY A 72 3.29 4.18 10.56
CA GLY A 72 3.09 2.76 10.37
C GLY A 72 3.38 2.31 8.95
N ARG A 73 3.50 0.99 8.77
CA ARG A 73 3.83 0.38 7.47
C ARG A 73 2.66 0.38 6.47
N ASP A 74 1.44 0.64 6.93
CA ASP A 74 0.30 0.84 6.05
C ASP A 74 0.19 2.33 5.69
N GLU A 75 0.87 2.70 4.61
CA GLU A 75 0.94 4.07 4.11
C GLU A 75 -0.43 4.60 3.67
N PHE A 76 -1.25 3.74 3.06
CA PHE A 76 -2.59 4.09 2.60
C PHE A 76 -3.48 4.51 3.77
N SER A 77 -3.52 3.72 4.85
CA SER A 77 -4.30 4.09 6.03
C SER A 77 -3.74 5.34 6.74
N CYS A 78 -2.42 5.56 6.71
CA CYS A 78 -1.81 6.80 7.21
C CYS A 78 -2.30 8.01 6.42
N GLU A 79 -2.27 7.94 5.09
CA GLU A 79 -2.79 9.00 4.20
C GLU A 79 -4.27 9.28 4.45
N GLU A 80 -5.12 8.25 4.57
CA GLU A 80 -6.54 8.43 4.88
C GLU A 80 -6.76 9.12 6.22
N ALA A 81 -6.01 8.72 7.25
CA ALA A 81 -6.11 9.34 8.57
C ALA A 81 -5.71 10.81 8.55
N LEU A 82 -4.62 11.14 7.84
CA LEU A 82 -4.20 12.53 7.62
C LEU A 82 -5.27 13.31 6.85
N HIS A 83 -5.82 12.73 5.78
CA HIS A 83 -6.85 13.39 4.97
C HIS A 83 -8.11 13.69 5.78
N LYS A 84 -8.57 12.74 6.61
CA LYS A 84 -9.71 12.96 7.51
C LYS A 84 -9.43 14.10 8.49
N LEU A 85 -8.23 14.12 9.09
CA LEU A 85 -7.82 15.20 9.99
C LEU A 85 -7.79 16.57 9.29
N LEU A 86 -7.30 16.62 8.04
CA LEU A 86 -7.33 17.83 7.22
C LEU A 86 -8.76 18.31 6.95
N GLN A 87 -9.67 17.40 6.59
CA GLN A 87 -11.08 17.73 6.34
C GLN A 87 -11.76 18.29 7.60
N GLU A 88 -11.53 17.67 8.76
CA GLU A 88 -12.07 18.16 10.04
C GLU A 88 -11.50 19.52 10.44
N HIS A 89 -10.23 19.79 10.12
CA HIS A 89 -9.62 21.10 10.36
C HIS A 89 -10.15 22.17 9.40
N ALA A 90 -10.53 21.82 8.17
CA ALA A 90 -11.14 22.74 7.20
C ALA A 90 -12.65 22.92 7.36
N ALA A 91 -13.34 22.02 8.06
CA ALA A 91 -14.80 21.96 8.09
C ALA A 91 -15.42 23.29 8.55
N GLY A 92 -16.04 24.02 7.60
CA GLY A 92 -16.74 25.28 7.87
C GLY A 92 -15.86 26.52 7.97
N ILE A 93 -14.56 26.44 7.66
CA ILE A 93 -13.61 27.57 7.76
C ILE A 93 -13.07 27.93 6.36
N PRO A 94 -13.58 28.99 5.71
CA PRO A 94 -13.00 29.51 4.48
C PRO A 94 -11.51 29.87 4.68
N GLY A 95 -10.65 29.44 3.77
CA GLY A 95 -9.21 29.76 3.84
C GLY A 95 -8.42 28.94 4.86
N ALA A 96 -8.96 27.84 5.42
CA ALA A 96 -8.22 26.96 6.33
C ALA A 96 -6.88 26.45 5.76
N GLU A 97 -6.77 26.34 4.43
CA GLU A 97 -5.52 26.02 3.73
C GLU A 97 -4.38 27.02 4.02
N TRP A 98 -4.70 28.30 4.25
CA TRP A 98 -3.72 29.34 4.60
C TRP A 98 -3.08 29.13 5.97
N ASN A 99 -3.74 28.35 6.83
CA ASN A 99 -3.30 28.01 8.17
C ASN A 99 -2.63 26.64 8.23
N ARG A 100 -2.23 26.08 7.08
CA ARG A 100 -1.52 24.80 7.00
C ARG A 100 -0.07 25.00 6.65
N THR A 101 0.80 24.23 7.28
CA THR A 101 2.23 24.20 6.94
C THR A 101 2.70 22.77 6.94
N LEU A 102 3.41 22.39 5.87
CA LEU A 102 4.09 21.11 5.74
C LEU A 102 5.59 21.33 5.87
N LEU A 103 6.23 20.58 6.76
CA LEU A 103 7.66 20.64 7.04
C LEU A 103 8.29 19.26 6.85
N GLU A 104 9.55 19.23 6.42
CA GLU A 104 10.33 18.00 6.27
C GLU A 104 11.26 17.81 7.49
N GLY A 105 10.95 16.83 8.33
CA GLY A 105 11.59 16.55 9.61
C GLY A 105 13.03 16.07 9.52
N GLY A 106 13.46 15.56 8.36
CA GLY A 106 14.81 15.04 8.15
C GLY A 106 15.92 16.05 8.45
N ARG A 107 15.69 17.33 8.15
CA ARG A 107 16.64 18.44 8.43
C ARG A 107 16.06 19.56 9.30
N LEU A 108 14.80 19.46 9.71
CA LEU A 108 14.10 20.46 10.50
C LEU A 108 14.86 20.87 11.78
N SER A 109 15.03 22.17 11.98
CA SER A 109 15.56 22.73 13.24
C SER A 109 14.43 23.02 14.23
N LEU A 110 14.74 23.06 15.53
CA LEU A 110 13.71 23.36 16.54
C LEU A 110 13.24 24.81 16.45
N SER A 111 14.13 25.74 16.09
CA SER A 111 13.78 27.15 15.86
C SER A 111 12.80 27.31 14.71
N GLU A 112 13.00 26.58 13.61
CA GLU A 112 12.09 26.56 12.47
C GLU A 112 10.73 25.96 12.83
N LEU A 113 10.70 24.84 13.55
CA LEU A 113 9.44 24.27 14.05
C LEU A 113 8.68 25.28 14.92
N ARG A 114 9.37 25.93 15.87
CA ARG A 114 8.80 26.96 16.73
C ARG A 114 8.27 28.14 15.92
N HIS A 115 9.03 28.63 14.95
CA HIS A 115 8.61 29.73 14.08
C HIS A 115 7.24 29.44 13.43
N HIS A 116 7.06 28.22 12.90
CA HIS A 116 5.79 27.85 12.28
C HIS A 116 4.69 27.55 13.28
N CYS A 117 4.98 26.91 14.41
CA CYS A 117 3.96 26.55 15.39
C CYS A 117 3.51 27.75 16.24
N ASP A 118 4.38 28.72 16.51
CA ASP A 118 4.11 29.93 17.30
C ASP A 118 3.49 31.05 16.45
N SER A 119 3.45 30.88 15.12
CA SER A 119 2.78 31.80 14.21
C SER A 119 1.27 31.79 14.43
N LEU A 120 0.70 32.97 14.68
CA LEU A 120 -0.74 33.13 14.84
C LEU A 120 -1.50 32.66 13.58
N PRO A 121 -2.65 31.99 13.72
CA PRO A 121 -3.51 31.69 12.59
C PRO A 121 -3.98 32.95 11.88
N PHE A 122 -3.96 32.93 10.55
CA PHE A 122 -4.44 34.01 9.69
C PHE A 122 -5.94 33.82 9.41
N LEU A 123 -6.76 34.81 9.79
CA LEU A 123 -8.21 34.83 9.56
C LEU A 123 -8.93 33.52 9.96
N GLY A 124 -8.41 32.85 10.99
CA GLY A 124 -8.92 31.58 11.50
C GLY A 124 -8.63 31.41 12.98
N GLU A 125 -9.22 30.41 13.60
CA GLU A 125 -9.04 30.13 15.03
C GLU A 125 -7.82 29.25 15.31
N ARG A 126 -7.36 28.48 14.30
CA ARG A 126 -6.35 27.44 14.48
C ARG A 126 -5.40 27.34 13.30
N ARG A 127 -4.20 26.87 13.60
CA ARG A 127 -3.13 26.53 12.67
C ARG A 127 -2.84 25.04 12.75
N LEU A 128 -2.53 24.42 11.61
CA LEU A 128 -2.11 23.03 11.52
C LEU A 128 -0.69 22.96 10.94
N VAL A 129 0.24 22.43 11.73
CA VAL A 129 1.61 22.16 11.28
C VAL A 129 1.77 20.65 11.15
N ILE A 130 2.26 20.21 9.99
CA ILE A 130 2.48 18.80 9.67
C ILE A 130 3.96 18.63 9.43
N VAL A 131 4.61 17.73 10.14
CA VAL A 131 6.02 17.42 10.00
C VAL A 131 6.18 15.99 9.51
N ARG A 132 6.77 15.82 8.33
CA ARG A 132 7.02 14.50 7.73
C ARG A 132 8.38 13.94 8.14
N GLY A 133 8.47 12.65 8.44
CA GLY A 133 9.79 12.00 8.61
C GLY A 133 10.53 12.35 9.90
N LEU A 134 9.91 13.07 10.85
CA LEU A 134 10.57 13.47 12.09
C LEU A 134 10.73 12.30 13.05
N LEU A 135 9.73 11.41 13.14
CA LEU A 135 9.80 10.25 14.02
C LEU A 135 10.91 9.30 13.55
N ALA A 136 11.06 9.10 12.24
CA ALA A 136 12.13 8.27 11.65
C ALA A 136 13.53 8.79 12.00
N ARG A 137 13.75 10.11 11.91
CA ARG A 137 15.02 10.76 12.32
C ARG A 137 15.31 10.51 13.80
N LEU A 138 14.29 10.65 14.66
CA LEU A 138 14.42 10.47 16.11
C LEU A 138 14.63 9.00 16.51
N SER A 139 14.20 8.07 15.66
CA SER A 139 14.42 6.63 15.79
C SER A 139 15.82 6.15 15.41
N GLY A 140 16.70 7.05 14.94
CA GLY A 140 18.04 6.70 14.46
C GLY A 140 18.05 6.07 13.06
N GLY A 141 16.94 6.17 12.31
CA GLY A 141 16.88 5.79 10.91
C GLY A 141 17.55 6.86 10.04
N ALA A 142 18.46 6.45 9.16
CA ALA A 142 18.98 7.31 8.11
C ALA A 142 17.80 7.84 7.28
N ALA A 143 17.80 9.15 7.00
CA ALA A 143 16.90 9.73 6.00
C ALA A 143 17.00 8.91 4.70
N PRO A 144 15.91 8.72 3.93
CA PRO A 144 15.99 8.08 2.63
C PRO A 144 17.02 8.84 1.78
N ALA A 145 17.99 8.10 1.25
CA ALA A 145 19.11 8.61 0.48
C ALA A 145 18.61 9.17 -0.86
N GLY A 146 18.18 10.43 -0.84
CA GLY A 146 18.20 11.30 -2.01
C GLY A 146 19.58 11.90 -2.12
N GLU A 147 20.35 11.48 -3.11
CA GLU A 147 21.59 12.12 -3.53
C GLU A 147 21.24 13.51 -4.07
N GLU A 148 21.34 14.55 -3.25
CA GLU A 148 21.48 15.93 -3.73
C GLU A 148 22.12 16.82 -2.64
N GLU A 149 23.34 17.24 -3.00
CA GLU A 149 24.20 18.36 -2.58
C GLU A 149 24.15 18.93 -1.14
N ALA A 150 25.37 19.13 -0.63
CA ALA A 150 25.69 19.63 0.69
C ALA A 150 25.15 21.05 0.94
N GLN A 151 24.14 21.14 1.81
CA GLN A 151 23.89 22.30 2.65
C GLN A 151 23.72 21.84 4.10
N GLU A 152 24.41 22.56 4.99
CA GLU A 152 24.69 22.39 6.41
C GLU A 152 23.93 21.29 7.18
N ALA A 153 24.70 20.38 7.79
CA ALA A 153 24.20 19.39 8.73
C ALA A 153 23.50 20.07 9.94
N PRO A 154 22.45 19.47 10.51
CA PRO A 154 21.83 19.99 11.72
C PRO A 154 22.86 20.09 12.86
N GLN A 155 22.96 21.27 13.47
CA GLN A 155 23.99 21.64 14.47
C GLN A 155 23.89 20.85 15.79
N GLU A 156 22.80 20.11 16.02
CA GLU A 156 22.52 19.39 17.27
C GLU A 156 22.26 17.89 17.04
N GLY A 157 22.84 17.05 17.90
CA GLY A 157 22.62 15.60 17.88
C GLY A 157 21.17 15.20 18.18
N PRO A 158 20.69 14.06 17.66
CA PRO A 158 19.28 13.66 17.74
C PRO A 158 18.72 13.57 19.16
N ALA A 159 19.54 13.22 20.16
CA ALA A 159 19.13 13.15 21.56
C ALA A 159 18.89 14.53 22.20
N VAL A 160 19.66 15.55 21.80
CA VAL A 160 19.51 16.94 22.28
C VAL A 160 18.25 17.55 21.69
N PHE A 161 18.10 17.42 20.37
CA PHE A 161 16.89 17.84 19.67
C PHE A 161 15.64 17.16 20.24
N ALA A 162 15.68 15.84 20.50
CA ALA A 162 14.54 15.12 21.08
C ALA A 162 14.12 15.69 22.43
N ARG A 163 15.08 16.02 23.32
CA ARG A 163 14.77 16.61 24.62
C ARG A 163 14.12 17.98 24.48
N ALA A 164 14.72 18.85 23.66
CA ALA A 164 14.22 20.21 23.45
C ALA A 164 12.86 20.22 22.72
N LEU A 165 12.61 19.24 21.85
CA LEU A 165 11.30 19.00 21.25
C LEU A 165 10.25 18.65 22.31
N LEU A 166 10.54 17.69 23.20
CA LEU A 166 9.60 17.29 24.26
C LEU A 166 9.22 18.46 25.17
N GLU A 167 10.21 19.27 25.57
CA GLU A 167 9.98 20.49 26.34
C GLU A 167 9.10 21.50 25.57
N TYR A 168 9.25 21.57 24.25
CA TYR A 168 8.41 22.43 23.41
C TYR A 168 6.98 21.90 23.19
N LEU A 169 6.79 20.59 23.10
CA LEU A 169 5.45 20.00 22.93
C LEU A 169 4.51 20.34 24.09
N GLU A 170 5.05 20.51 25.31
CA GLU A 170 4.30 20.96 26.49
C GLU A 170 3.93 22.45 26.44
N ALA A 171 4.67 23.24 25.66
CA ALA A 171 4.48 24.69 25.49
C ALA A 171 3.78 25.05 24.17
N LEU A 172 3.22 24.06 23.45
CA LEU A 172 2.60 24.28 22.15
C LEU A 172 1.42 25.26 22.27
N PRO A 173 1.36 26.35 21.47
CA PRO A 173 0.29 27.33 21.56
C PRO A 173 -1.10 26.69 21.40
N PRO A 174 -2.11 27.10 22.18
CA PRO A 174 -3.45 26.49 22.15
C PRO A 174 -4.16 26.61 20.79
N THR A 175 -3.68 27.53 19.94
CA THR A 175 -4.14 27.77 18.58
C THR A 175 -3.49 26.85 17.54
N THR A 176 -2.54 25.99 17.92
CA THR A 176 -1.76 25.20 16.98
C THR A 176 -1.94 23.71 17.22
N ASP A 177 -2.33 23.01 16.16
CA ASP A 177 -2.31 21.55 16.10
C ASP A 177 -1.03 21.10 15.37
N LEU A 178 -0.38 20.08 15.92
CA LEU A 178 0.86 19.52 15.36
C LEU A 178 0.64 18.06 14.96
N VAL A 179 1.03 17.70 13.74
CA VAL A 179 0.96 16.34 13.23
C VAL A 179 2.37 15.87 12.89
N LEU A 180 2.84 14.81 13.54
CA LEU A 180 4.04 14.10 13.14
C LEU A 180 3.61 12.93 12.26
N TYR A 181 4.03 12.94 10.99
CA TYR A 181 3.53 12.07 9.93
C TYR A 181 4.67 11.25 9.31
N ASP A 182 4.74 9.97 9.63
CA ASP A 182 5.81 9.07 9.21
C ASP A 182 5.24 7.75 8.63
N PRO A 183 4.63 7.79 7.43
CA PRO A 183 4.21 6.58 6.73
C PRO A 183 5.43 5.71 6.39
N GLY A 184 5.25 4.38 6.40
CA GLY A 184 6.30 3.39 6.17
C GLY A 184 7.12 3.03 7.41
N LEU A 185 7.06 3.84 8.48
CA LEU A 185 7.86 3.64 9.68
C LEU A 185 7.36 2.44 10.51
N GLU A 186 8.26 1.51 10.84
CA GLU A 186 7.90 0.32 11.64
C GLU A 186 7.77 0.65 13.14
N GLY A 187 6.68 0.21 13.79
CA GLY A 187 6.45 0.47 15.22
C GLY A 187 7.58 0.03 16.17
N LYS A 188 8.36 -1.01 15.81
CA LYS A 188 9.56 -1.41 16.58
C LYS A 188 10.71 -0.42 16.45
N ALA A 189 10.84 0.24 15.30
CA ALA A 189 11.77 1.34 15.09
C ALA A 189 11.31 2.59 15.86
N VAL A 190 10.00 2.76 16.08
CA VAL A 190 9.40 3.87 16.86
C VAL A 190 9.46 3.60 18.37
N ARG A 191 10.65 3.32 18.92
CA ARG A 191 10.89 3.38 20.38
C ARG A 191 11.49 4.72 20.78
N THR A 192 10.90 5.80 20.27
CA THR A 192 11.40 7.16 20.52
C THR A 192 10.92 7.66 21.87
N ARG A 193 11.68 8.58 22.48
CA ARG A 193 11.24 9.31 23.68
C ARG A 193 9.93 10.06 23.45
N VAL A 194 9.65 10.45 22.19
CA VAL A 194 8.39 11.08 21.77
C VAL A 194 7.20 10.14 21.93
N LEU A 195 7.33 8.87 21.55
CA LEU A 195 6.23 7.91 21.71
C LEU A 195 5.96 7.59 23.19
N GLU A 196 7.01 7.49 24.01
CA GLU A 196 6.87 7.30 25.46
C GLU A 196 6.22 8.52 26.12
N TRP A 197 6.60 9.73 25.71
CA TRP A 197 5.96 10.97 26.14
C TRP A 197 4.49 11.03 25.72
N ALA A 198 4.17 10.67 24.48
CA ALA A 198 2.80 10.67 23.96
C ALA A 198 1.87 9.73 24.72
N LYS A 199 2.37 8.57 25.17
CA LYS A 199 1.61 7.65 26.02
C LYS A 199 1.28 8.23 27.40
N LYS A 200 2.15 9.09 27.94
CA LYS A 200 1.93 9.76 29.23
C LYS A 200 0.98 10.97 29.12
N HIS A 201 0.88 11.58 27.94
CA HIS A 201 0.11 12.80 27.66
C HIS A 201 -1.08 12.53 26.72
N SER A 202 -1.85 11.48 26.99
CA SER A 202 -2.97 11.03 26.13
C SER A 202 -4.13 12.02 26.02
N GLU A 203 -4.17 13.02 26.90
CA GLU A 203 -5.13 14.12 26.95
C GLU A 203 -4.88 15.20 25.88
N ILE A 204 -3.62 15.43 25.49
CA ILE A 204 -3.21 16.37 24.43
C ILE A 204 -2.58 15.69 23.22
N CYS A 205 -2.25 14.41 23.30
CA CYS A 205 -1.63 13.65 22.23
C CYS A 205 -2.45 12.42 21.80
N ARG A 206 -2.64 12.25 20.49
CA ARG A 206 -3.24 11.05 19.89
C ARG A 206 -2.19 10.29 19.09
N VAL A 207 -2.17 8.96 19.26
CA VAL A 207 -1.22 8.07 18.59
C VAL A 207 -1.99 7.12 17.69
N TRP A 208 -1.72 7.16 16.39
CA TRP A 208 -2.29 6.29 15.38
C TRP A 208 -1.17 5.53 14.66
N GLU A 209 -1.04 4.25 15.03
CA GLU A 209 -0.14 3.31 14.37
C GLU A 209 -0.94 2.45 13.39
N PHE A 210 -0.55 2.46 12.12
CA PHE A 210 -1.21 1.69 11.06
C PHE A 210 -0.34 0.52 10.59
N THR A 211 -0.77 -0.69 10.90
CA THR A 211 -0.09 -1.92 10.49
C THR A 211 -0.73 -2.52 9.24
N PRO A 212 0.02 -3.22 8.37
CA PRO A 212 -0.51 -3.82 7.15
C PRO A 212 -1.62 -4.82 7.48
N LYS A 213 -2.75 -4.68 6.80
CA LYS A 213 -3.92 -5.55 6.98
C LYS A 213 -3.69 -6.88 6.31
N ARG A 214 -3.96 -7.98 7.02
CA ARG A 214 -3.70 -9.34 6.52
C ARG A 214 -4.83 -10.31 6.79
N GLY A 215 -4.95 -11.32 5.94
CA GLY A 215 -5.93 -12.39 6.08
C GLY A 215 -7.33 -11.83 6.29
N LYS A 216 -7.98 -12.20 7.39
CA LYS A 216 -9.35 -11.75 7.72
C LYS A 216 -9.47 -10.22 7.84
N GLU A 217 -8.48 -9.54 8.40
CA GLU A 217 -8.53 -8.08 8.56
C GLU A 217 -8.60 -7.37 7.19
N LEU A 218 -7.89 -7.90 6.19
CA LEU A 218 -7.97 -7.39 4.82
C LEU A 218 -9.36 -7.61 4.23
N LEU A 219 -9.95 -8.80 4.43
CA LEU A 219 -11.29 -9.12 3.93
C LEU A 219 -12.36 -8.21 4.55
N ASP A 220 -12.27 -8.00 5.87
CA ASP A 220 -13.17 -7.12 6.62
C ASP A 220 -13.03 -5.66 6.12
N TRP A 221 -11.79 -5.19 5.91
CA TRP A 221 -11.53 -3.87 5.33
C TRP A 221 -12.12 -3.71 3.92
N MET A 222 -11.99 -4.71 3.04
CA MET A 222 -12.59 -4.66 1.71
C MET A 222 -14.13 -4.59 1.77
N ALA A 223 -14.76 -5.32 2.68
CA ALA A 223 -16.20 -5.25 2.90
C ALA A 223 -16.64 -3.88 3.42
N GLN A 224 -15.92 -3.31 4.39
CA GLN A 224 -16.18 -1.96 4.88
C GLN A 224 -16.05 -0.94 3.76
N ARG A 225 -15.00 -1.05 2.94
CA ARG A 225 -14.76 -0.15 1.80
C ARG A 225 -15.91 -0.18 0.81
N ALA A 226 -16.36 -1.37 0.41
CA ALA A 226 -17.53 -1.54 -0.45
C ALA A 226 -18.79 -0.90 0.17
N GLY A 227 -18.97 -1.07 1.48
CA GLY A 227 -20.06 -0.45 2.24
C GLY A 227 -20.04 1.09 2.19
N MET A 228 -18.86 1.72 2.20
CA MET A 228 -18.73 3.18 2.05
C MET A 228 -19.20 3.66 0.66
N HIS A 229 -19.13 2.81 -0.36
CA HIS A 229 -19.68 3.07 -1.69
C HIS A 229 -21.16 2.66 -1.82
N GLY A 230 -21.81 2.25 -0.73
CA GLY A 230 -23.23 1.87 -0.73
C GLY A 230 -23.51 0.53 -1.41
N VAL A 231 -22.52 -0.35 -1.54
CA VAL A 231 -22.65 -1.68 -2.13
C VAL A 231 -22.19 -2.77 -1.17
N ARG A 232 -22.61 -4.02 -1.40
CA ARG A 232 -22.13 -5.19 -0.67
C ARG A 232 -21.01 -5.87 -1.45
N LEU A 233 -20.03 -6.42 -0.74
CA LEU A 233 -18.99 -7.28 -1.32
C LEU A 233 -19.19 -8.70 -0.79
N ASP A 234 -19.51 -9.65 -1.68
CA ASP A 234 -19.69 -11.03 -1.25
C ASP A 234 -18.35 -11.73 -0.95
N ALA A 235 -18.40 -12.87 -0.25
CA ALA A 235 -17.21 -13.61 0.16
C ALA A 235 -16.39 -14.15 -1.04
N GLY A 236 -17.07 -14.46 -2.15
CA GLY A 236 -16.42 -14.91 -3.38
C GLY A 236 -15.63 -13.78 -4.04
N ALA A 237 -16.19 -12.57 -4.06
CA ALA A 237 -15.58 -11.36 -4.58
C ALA A 237 -14.40 -10.91 -3.72
N GLN A 238 -14.51 -10.96 -2.39
CA GLN A 238 -13.40 -10.74 -1.48
C GLN A 238 -12.21 -11.65 -1.80
N SER A 239 -12.48 -12.95 -1.93
CA SER A 239 -11.44 -13.94 -2.27
C SER A 239 -10.85 -13.70 -3.66
N ALA A 240 -11.69 -13.37 -4.64
CA ALA A 240 -11.26 -13.08 -6.01
C ALA A 240 -10.38 -11.81 -6.07
N LEU A 241 -10.75 -10.74 -5.36
CA LEU A 241 -9.98 -9.50 -5.29
C LEU A 241 -8.63 -9.71 -4.60
N ALA A 242 -8.62 -10.37 -3.44
CA ALA A 242 -7.38 -10.69 -2.73
C ALA A 242 -6.42 -11.52 -3.61
N ASN A 243 -6.96 -12.43 -4.44
CA ASN A 243 -6.15 -13.22 -5.36
C ASN A 243 -5.69 -12.44 -6.61
N ALA A 244 -6.50 -11.52 -7.11
CA ALA A 244 -6.19 -10.75 -8.32
C ALA A 244 -5.20 -9.62 -8.02
N VAL A 245 -5.39 -8.92 -6.90
CA VAL A 245 -4.71 -7.66 -6.53
C VAL A 245 -3.67 -7.84 -5.43
N GLY A 246 -3.87 -8.80 -4.51
CA GLY A 246 -2.97 -9.02 -3.38
C GLY A 246 -3.35 -8.20 -2.14
N GLU A 247 -2.33 -7.70 -1.42
CA GLU A 247 -2.48 -6.96 -0.15
C GLU A 247 -2.26 -5.44 -0.31
N ASP A 248 -2.18 -4.93 -1.54
CA ASP A 248 -2.05 -3.51 -1.83
C ASP A 248 -3.40 -2.80 -1.61
N LEU A 249 -3.55 -2.10 -0.49
CA LEU A 249 -4.78 -1.40 -0.14
C LEU A 249 -5.16 -0.32 -1.15
N ARG A 250 -4.19 0.36 -1.77
CA ARG A 250 -4.48 1.42 -2.74
C ARG A 250 -5.04 0.82 -4.02
N ALA A 251 -4.43 -0.26 -4.50
CA ALA A 251 -4.94 -0.98 -5.67
C ALA A 251 -6.31 -1.60 -5.39
N LEU A 252 -6.50 -2.18 -4.19
CA LEU A 252 -7.79 -2.74 -3.78
C LEU A 252 -8.88 -1.67 -3.70
N ASP A 253 -8.58 -0.49 -3.14
CA ASP A 253 -9.51 0.64 -3.06
C ASP A 253 -10.00 1.08 -4.45
N GLN A 254 -9.06 1.19 -5.40
CA GLN A 254 -9.37 1.53 -6.79
C GLN A 254 -10.25 0.48 -7.46
N GLU A 255 -9.93 -0.81 -7.28
CA GLU A 255 -10.72 -1.91 -7.83
C GLU A 255 -12.11 -1.99 -7.21
N ILE A 256 -12.22 -1.82 -5.89
CA ILE A 256 -13.52 -1.78 -5.18
C ILE A 256 -14.35 -0.59 -5.66
N THR A 257 -13.75 0.60 -5.82
CA THR A 257 -14.44 1.78 -6.34
C THR A 257 -15.00 1.51 -7.74
N LYS A 258 -14.19 0.95 -8.64
CA LYS A 258 -14.62 0.58 -10.00
C LYS A 258 -15.75 -0.45 -9.99
N LEU A 259 -15.62 -1.50 -9.18
CA LEU A 259 -16.64 -2.56 -9.08
C LEU A 259 -17.93 -2.05 -8.44
N ALA A 260 -17.86 -1.12 -7.48
CA ALA A 260 -19.02 -0.48 -6.88
C ALA A 260 -19.78 0.37 -7.90
N LEU A 261 -19.07 1.14 -8.72
CA LEU A 261 -19.66 1.90 -9.82
C LEU A 261 -20.39 1.00 -10.82
N TYR A 262 -19.81 -0.17 -11.12
CA TYR A 262 -20.44 -1.16 -12.00
C TYR A 262 -21.68 -1.82 -11.37
N ALA A 263 -21.59 -2.23 -10.10
CA ALA A 263 -22.69 -2.89 -9.40
C ALA A 263 -23.89 -1.96 -9.16
N GLY A 264 -23.64 -0.65 -9.08
CA GLY A 264 -24.65 0.38 -8.85
C GLY A 264 -25.15 0.44 -7.40
N PRO A 265 -25.89 1.51 -7.03
CA PRO A 265 -26.32 1.75 -5.65
C PRO A 265 -27.13 0.60 -5.06
N GLY A 266 -26.76 0.13 -3.86
CA GLY A 266 -27.41 -1.00 -3.20
C GLY A 266 -27.11 -2.37 -3.81
N GLY A 267 -26.28 -2.42 -4.86
CA GLY A 267 -25.87 -3.64 -5.54
C GLY A 267 -24.93 -4.52 -4.72
N THR A 268 -24.65 -5.71 -5.26
CA THR A 268 -23.66 -6.65 -4.72
C THR A 268 -22.55 -6.88 -5.74
N ILE A 269 -21.30 -6.67 -5.32
CA ILE A 269 -20.11 -7.06 -6.05
C ILE A 269 -19.90 -8.57 -5.85
N THR A 270 -19.92 -9.32 -6.96
CA THR A 270 -19.76 -10.78 -6.98
C THR A 270 -18.41 -11.20 -7.55
N ALA A 271 -18.03 -12.45 -7.35
CA ALA A 271 -16.82 -13.01 -7.96
C ALA A 271 -16.82 -12.94 -9.50
N GLU A 272 -18.00 -12.94 -10.13
CA GLU A 272 -18.13 -12.76 -11.58
C GLU A 272 -17.80 -11.32 -12.01
N HIS A 273 -18.24 -10.32 -11.25
CA HIS A 273 -17.88 -8.92 -11.51
C HIS A 273 -16.37 -8.72 -11.42
N VAL A 274 -15.72 -9.31 -10.42
CA VAL A 274 -14.25 -9.26 -10.28
C VAL A 274 -13.57 -9.90 -11.49
N ARG A 275 -13.99 -11.09 -11.92
CA ARG A 275 -13.41 -11.76 -13.11
C ARG A 275 -13.60 -10.96 -14.39
N LEU A 276 -14.71 -10.23 -14.51
CA LEU A 276 -15.04 -9.45 -15.70
C LEU A 276 -14.24 -8.13 -15.77
N LEU A 277 -14.04 -7.45 -14.64
CA LEU A 277 -13.60 -6.05 -14.61
C LEU A 277 -12.24 -5.83 -13.95
N THR A 278 -11.77 -6.79 -13.17
CA THR A 278 -10.46 -6.73 -12.53
C THR A 278 -9.49 -7.59 -13.32
N PRO A 279 -8.64 -6.98 -14.17
CA PRO A 279 -7.57 -7.73 -14.80
C PRO A 279 -6.69 -8.34 -13.72
N HIS A 280 -6.23 -9.57 -13.97
CA HIS A 280 -5.31 -10.22 -13.05
C HIS A 280 -4.00 -9.44 -13.06
N THR A 281 -3.39 -9.22 -11.89
CA THR A 281 -2.00 -8.77 -11.87
C THR A 281 -1.13 -9.79 -12.60
N ARG A 282 -0.03 -9.33 -13.21
CA ARG A 282 0.95 -10.23 -13.84
C ARG A 282 1.39 -11.34 -12.88
N GLU A 283 1.53 -11.02 -11.59
CA GLU A 283 1.82 -12.01 -10.56
C GLU A 283 0.69 -13.05 -10.39
N SER A 284 -0.57 -12.62 -10.31
CA SER A 284 -1.73 -13.52 -10.21
C SER A 284 -1.81 -14.49 -11.39
N SER A 285 -1.60 -14.00 -12.62
CA SER A 285 -1.55 -14.84 -13.83
C SER A 285 -0.44 -15.89 -13.78
N ILE A 286 0.73 -15.56 -13.23
CA ILE A 286 1.82 -16.55 -13.04
C ILE A 286 1.38 -17.66 -12.07
N PHE A 287 0.66 -17.33 -11.00
CA PHE A 287 0.12 -18.38 -10.13
C PHE A 287 -0.88 -19.27 -10.87
N VAL A 288 -1.73 -18.72 -11.75
CA VAL A 288 -2.65 -19.53 -12.57
C VAL A 288 -1.88 -20.47 -13.49
N ILE A 289 -0.79 -20.00 -14.12
CA ILE A 289 0.10 -20.84 -14.94
C ILE A 289 0.67 -21.98 -14.11
N VAL A 290 1.22 -21.71 -12.92
CA VAL A 290 1.83 -22.74 -12.06
C VAL A 290 0.79 -23.69 -11.47
N ASP A 291 -0.40 -23.21 -11.12
CA ASP A 291 -1.53 -24.06 -10.71
C ASP A 291 -1.94 -25.01 -11.84
N ALA A 292 -2.09 -24.48 -13.06
CA ALA A 292 -2.41 -25.27 -14.24
C ALA A 292 -1.30 -26.29 -14.55
N ILE A 293 -0.02 -25.94 -14.38
CA ILE A 293 1.10 -26.88 -14.50
C ILE A 293 0.98 -28.00 -13.46
N SER A 294 0.71 -27.64 -12.19
CA SER A 294 0.55 -28.59 -11.09
C SER A 294 -0.60 -29.56 -11.31
N GLU A 295 -1.67 -29.09 -11.95
CA GLU A 295 -2.89 -29.86 -12.25
C GLU A 295 -2.84 -30.53 -13.62
N ARG A 296 -1.69 -30.48 -14.31
CA ARG A 296 -1.47 -31.07 -15.64
C ARG A 296 -2.38 -30.50 -16.74
N ARG A 297 -2.89 -29.29 -16.55
CA ARG A 297 -3.73 -28.55 -17.49
C ARG A 297 -2.87 -27.66 -18.40
N TRP A 298 -2.06 -28.29 -19.24
CA TRP A 298 -1.08 -27.58 -20.08
C TRP A 298 -1.73 -26.57 -21.04
N GLN A 299 -2.93 -26.86 -21.56
CA GLN A 299 -3.66 -25.92 -22.42
C GLN A 299 -3.98 -24.62 -21.70
N THR A 300 -4.43 -24.70 -20.44
CA THR A 300 -4.71 -23.54 -19.60
C THR A 300 -3.43 -22.75 -19.30
N ALA A 301 -2.34 -23.44 -18.97
CA ALA A 301 -1.06 -22.80 -18.71
C ALA A 301 -0.51 -22.05 -19.93
N ILE A 302 -0.57 -22.66 -21.13
CA ILE A 302 -0.14 -22.00 -22.38
C ILE A 302 -1.05 -20.81 -22.72
N ALA A 303 -2.37 -20.95 -22.57
CA ALA A 303 -3.31 -19.87 -22.85
C ALA A 303 -3.02 -18.63 -21.98
N GLU A 304 -2.83 -18.82 -20.67
CA GLU A 304 -2.49 -17.72 -19.76
C GLU A 304 -1.09 -17.14 -20.03
N MET A 305 -0.12 -17.98 -20.38
CA MET A 305 1.20 -17.52 -20.80
C MET A 305 1.13 -16.63 -22.05
N ARG A 306 0.37 -17.03 -23.07
CA ARG A 306 0.19 -16.24 -24.30
C ARG A 306 -0.52 -14.93 -24.03
N LYS A 307 -1.57 -14.95 -23.21
CA LYS A 307 -2.26 -13.75 -22.77
C LYS A 307 -1.30 -12.74 -22.10
N LEU A 308 -0.41 -13.21 -21.22
CA LEU A 308 0.62 -12.33 -20.63
C LEU A 308 1.55 -11.71 -21.67
N MET A 309 1.93 -12.46 -22.71
CA MET A 309 2.76 -11.93 -23.80
C MET A 309 2.00 -10.92 -24.67
N GLU A 310 0.72 -11.15 -24.93
CA GLU A 310 -0.18 -10.20 -25.62
C GLU A 310 -0.35 -8.90 -24.83
N GLU A 311 -0.35 -8.97 -23.49
CA GLU A 311 -0.32 -7.83 -22.57
C GLU A 311 1.08 -7.18 -22.42
N GLY A 312 2.03 -7.56 -23.29
CA GLY A 312 3.36 -6.98 -23.39
C GLY A 312 4.37 -7.50 -22.37
N ALA A 313 4.11 -8.61 -21.67
CA ALA A 313 5.09 -9.23 -20.80
C ALA A 313 6.17 -9.95 -21.64
N HIS A 314 7.44 -9.66 -21.35
CA HIS A 314 8.56 -10.31 -22.03
C HIS A 314 8.67 -11.81 -21.63
N PRO A 315 8.97 -12.74 -22.54
CA PRO A 315 9.12 -14.17 -22.21
C PRO A 315 10.09 -14.44 -21.06
N GLN A 316 11.22 -13.73 -21.01
CA GLN A 316 12.17 -13.89 -19.89
C GLN A 316 11.59 -13.48 -18.53
N TYR A 317 10.70 -12.49 -18.50
CA TYR A 317 9.99 -12.12 -17.26
C TYR A 317 9.06 -13.26 -16.82
N ILE A 318 8.29 -13.82 -17.74
CA ILE A 318 7.39 -14.95 -17.46
C ILE A 318 8.20 -16.15 -16.95
N PHE A 319 9.31 -16.48 -17.62
CA PHE A 319 10.24 -17.53 -17.18
C PHE A 319 10.73 -17.30 -15.75
N HIS A 320 11.26 -16.10 -15.49
CA HIS A 320 11.77 -15.73 -14.16
C HIS A 320 10.69 -15.86 -13.08
N MET A 321 9.46 -15.45 -13.39
CA MET A 321 8.35 -15.53 -12.46
C MET A 321 7.91 -16.98 -12.19
N ILE A 322 7.90 -17.85 -13.20
CA ILE A 322 7.68 -19.30 -13.03
C ILE A 322 8.79 -19.90 -12.15
N TYR A 323 10.05 -19.57 -12.43
CA TYR A 323 11.21 -20.01 -11.64
C TYR A 323 11.10 -19.57 -10.17
N ARG A 324 10.76 -18.29 -9.93
CA ARG A 324 10.55 -17.73 -8.59
C ARG A 324 9.45 -18.51 -7.86
N GLN A 325 8.34 -18.79 -8.54
CA GLN A 325 7.23 -19.50 -7.94
C GLN A 325 7.61 -20.94 -7.53
N PHE A 326 8.28 -21.70 -8.39
CA PHE A 326 8.79 -23.02 -8.01
C PHE A 326 9.82 -22.95 -6.89
N SER A 327 10.59 -21.86 -6.80
CA SER A 327 11.50 -21.61 -5.68
C SER A 327 10.78 -21.36 -4.36
N LEU A 328 9.67 -20.65 -4.37
CA LEU A 328 8.83 -20.49 -3.18
C LEU A 328 8.19 -21.83 -2.77
N ILE A 329 7.71 -22.62 -3.74
CA ILE A 329 7.15 -23.96 -3.48
C ILE A 329 8.21 -24.88 -2.86
N ALA A 330 9.43 -24.90 -3.39
CA ALA A 330 10.52 -25.72 -2.87
C ALA A 330 10.94 -25.32 -1.46
N GLN A 331 11.05 -24.02 -1.19
CA GLN A 331 11.32 -23.52 0.16
C GLN A 331 10.21 -23.90 1.14
N ALA A 332 8.94 -23.71 0.74
CA ALA A 332 7.80 -24.13 1.57
C ALA A 332 7.79 -25.65 1.81
N LYS A 333 8.15 -26.46 0.81
CA LYS A 333 8.28 -27.93 0.96
C LYS A 333 9.39 -28.30 1.95
N GLY A 334 10.51 -27.58 1.94
CA GLY A 334 11.58 -27.75 2.92
C GLY A 334 11.14 -27.47 4.36
N LEU A 335 10.21 -26.52 4.53
CA LEU A 335 9.67 -26.09 5.83
C LEU A 335 8.42 -26.87 6.28
N GLU A 336 7.94 -27.83 5.49
CA GLU A 336 6.69 -28.57 5.75
C GLU A 336 6.69 -29.26 7.13
N GLY A 337 7.84 -29.79 7.56
CA GLY A 337 8.01 -30.44 8.86
C GLY A 337 7.82 -29.53 10.08
N GLU A 338 7.96 -28.21 9.92
CA GLU A 338 7.79 -27.23 10.99
C GLU A 338 6.32 -26.87 11.26
N ARG A 339 5.38 -27.28 10.39
CA ARG A 339 3.93 -27.01 10.52
C ARG A 339 3.60 -25.54 10.77
N LEU A 340 4.31 -24.64 10.08
CA LEU A 340 4.13 -23.21 10.21
C LEU A 340 2.73 -22.75 9.77
N SER A 341 2.19 -21.76 10.47
CA SER A 341 1.00 -21.03 10.01
C SER A 341 1.30 -20.24 8.73
N PRO A 342 0.30 -19.92 7.89
CA PRO A 342 0.51 -19.11 6.69
C PRO A 342 1.22 -17.78 6.96
N ALA A 343 0.92 -17.12 8.08
CA ALA A 343 1.58 -15.87 8.48
C ALA A 343 3.06 -16.06 8.84
N ALA A 344 3.41 -17.16 9.54
CA ALA A 344 4.79 -17.47 9.87
C ALA A 344 5.59 -17.88 8.62
N LEU A 345 4.96 -18.65 7.72
CA LEU A 345 5.54 -19.02 6.43
C LEU A 345 5.78 -17.79 5.55
N ALA A 346 4.80 -16.88 5.46
CA ALA A 346 4.92 -15.61 4.73
C ALA A 346 6.15 -14.81 5.17
N LYS A 347 6.37 -14.72 6.49
CA LYS A 347 7.54 -14.03 7.05
C LYS A 347 8.85 -14.73 6.70
N LYS A 348 8.91 -16.07 6.75
CA LYS A 348 10.12 -16.83 6.38
C LYS A 348 10.45 -16.72 4.89
N LEU A 349 9.42 -16.74 4.04
CA LEU A 349 9.57 -16.67 2.58
C LEU A 349 9.72 -15.24 2.05
N GLY A 350 9.47 -14.21 2.88
CA GLY A 350 9.49 -12.82 2.45
C GLY A 350 8.37 -12.46 1.47
N VAL A 351 7.20 -13.08 1.62
CA VAL A 351 6.03 -12.88 0.73
C VAL A 351 4.78 -12.47 1.52
N HIS A 352 3.73 -12.08 0.81
CA HIS A 352 2.42 -11.78 1.37
C HIS A 352 1.73 -13.03 1.93
N GLN A 353 0.80 -12.87 2.88
CA GLN A 353 0.15 -13.99 3.55
C GLN A 353 -0.70 -14.82 2.59
N PHE A 354 -1.44 -14.18 1.68
CA PHE A 354 -2.21 -14.88 0.64
C PHE A 354 -1.31 -15.66 -0.31
N THR A 355 -0.16 -15.09 -0.70
CA THR A 355 0.85 -15.79 -1.48
C THR A 355 1.39 -17.01 -0.73
N ALA A 356 1.73 -16.87 0.54
CA ALA A 356 2.24 -17.96 1.36
C ALA A 356 1.22 -19.08 1.52
N GLU A 357 -0.06 -18.77 1.74
CA GLU A 357 -1.12 -19.77 1.82
C GLU A 357 -1.25 -20.56 0.51
N LYS A 358 -1.20 -19.86 -0.63
CA LYS A 358 -1.25 -20.50 -1.95
C LYS A 358 -0.03 -21.38 -2.21
N VAL A 359 1.17 -20.87 -1.93
CA VAL A 359 2.44 -21.62 -2.03
C VAL A 359 2.41 -22.84 -1.12
N GLN A 360 1.90 -22.72 0.10
CA GLN A 360 1.78 -23.85 1.04
C GLN A 360 0.88 -24.95 0.47
N LYS A 361 -0.28 -24.58 -0.09
CA LYS A 361 -1.20 -25.53 -0.75
C LYS A 361 -0.55 -26.19 -1.97
N GLN A 362 0.21 -25.45 -2.77
CA GLN A 362 0.94 -25.99 -3.92
C GLN A 362 2.06 -26.95 -3.48
N ALA A 363 2.81 -26.62 -2.42
CA ALA A 363 3.89 -27.48 -1.91
C ALA A 363 3.39 -28.87 -1.47
N LEU A 364 2.16 -28.98 -0.98
CA LEU A 364 1.54 -30.28 -0.65
C LEU A 364 1.38 -31.20 -1.88
N ARG A 365 1.32 -30.64 -3.09
CA ARG A 365 1.11 -31.40 -4.34
C ARG A 365 2.41 -31.95 -4.96
N TYR A 366 3.57 -31.59 -4.40
CA TYR A 366 4.87 -31.96 -4.94
C TYR A 366 5.70 -32.74 -3.94
N ARG A 367 6.45 -33.73 -4.43
CA ARG A 367 7.57 -34.35 -3.71
C ARG A 367 8.87 -33.63 -4.00
N LYS A 368 9.88 -33.86 -3.14
CA LYS A 368 11.19 -33.21 -3.27
C LYS A 368 11.89 -33.58 -4.58
N GLU A 369 11.77 -34.84 -4.98
CA GLU A 369 12.37 -35.37 -6.22
C GLU A 369 11.71 -34.77 -7.47
N GLU A 370 10.41 -34.51 -7.41
CA GLU A 370 9.67 -33.85 -8.49
C GLU A 370 10.12 -32.39 -8.64
N LEU A 371 10.30 -31.68 -7.53
CA LEU A 371 10.83 -30.31 -7.54
C LEU A 371 12.24 -30.26 -8.10
N GLN A 372 13.09 -31.24 -7.79
CA GLN A 372 14.43 -31.34 -8.38
C GLN A 372 14.35 -31.51 -9.91
N SER A 373 13.51 -32.41 -10.40
CA SER A 373 13.31 -32.57 -11.85
C SER A 373 12.73 -31.32 -12.53
N ILE A 374 11.92 -30.54 -11.81
CA ILE A 374 11.43 -29.24 -12.29
C ILE A 374 12.59 -28.26 -12.46
N TYR A 375 13.52 -28.19 -11.50
CA TYR A 375 14.71 -27.35 -11.62
C TYR A 375 15.60 -27.74 -12.79
N ASP A 376 15.78 -29.03 -13.06
CA ASP A 376 16.55 -29.48 -14.23
C ASP A 376 15.92 -28.97 -15.54
N ARG A 377 14.59 -29.05 -15.65
CA ARG A 377 13.85 -28.55 -16.84
C ARG A 377 13.87 -27.03 -16.95
N LEU A 378 13.81 -26.33 -15.83
CA LEU A 378 13.96 -24.87 -15.79
C LEU A 378 15.36 -24.47 -16.28
N LEU A 379 16.40 -25.17 -15.86
CA LEU A 379 17.78 -24.94 -16.31
C LEU A 379 17.94 -25.19 -17.81
N GLU A 380 17.42 -26.30 -18.31
CA GLU A 380 17.45 -26.63 -19.75
C GLU A 380 16.75 -25.54 -20.58
N ALA A 381 15.59 -25.05 -20.13
CA ALA A 381 14.87 -23.98 -20.81
C ALA A 381 15.62 -22.64 -20.80
N ASP A 382 16.20 -22.25 -19.65
CA ASP A 382 17.02 -21.03 -19.53
C ASP A 382 18.23 -21.07 -20.47
N GLN A 383 18.91 -22.23 -20.54
CA GLN A 383 20.04 -22.44 -21.45
C GLN A 383 19.62 -22.35 -22.92
N ALA A 384 18.53 -23.02 -23.30
CA ALA A 384 18.02 -23.00 -24.67
C ALA A 384 17.65 -21.57 -25.13
N MET A 385 17.05 -20.78 -24.23
CA MET A 385 16.72 -19.37 -24.48
C MET A 385 17.98 -18.50 -24.62
N LYS A 386 18.95 -18.63 -23.70
CA LYS A 386 20.16 -17.77 -23.68
C LYS A 386 21.15 -18.08 -24.79
N THR A 387 21.19 -19.33 -25.25
CA THR A 387 22.08 -19.77 -26.33
C THR A 387 21.47 -19.62 -27.73
N GLY A 388 20.21 -19.18 -27.81
CA GLY A 388 19.49 -19.04 -29.08
C GLY A 388 19.12 -20.37 -29.74
N GLN A 389 19.20 -21.49 -29.03
CA GLN A 389 18.77 -22.81 -29.53
C GLN A 389 17.25 -22.88 -29.73
N MET A 390 16.50 -22.10 -28.95
CA MET A 390 15.05 -21.93 -29.11
C MET A 390 14.68 -20.47 -28.97
N GLU A 391 13.68 -20.05 -29.75
CA GLU A 391 13.04 -18.75 -29.56
C GLU A 391 12.37 -18.71 -28.16
N PRO A 392 12.50 -17.61 -27.38
CA PRO A 392 12.03 -17.52 -26.00
C PRO A 392 10.58 -17.91 -25.73
N ALA A 393 9.62 -17.52 -26.57
CA ALA A 393 8.23 -17.90 -26.39
C ALA A 393 8.03 -19.40 -26.64
N VAL A 394 8.67 -19.95 -27.67
CA VAL A 394 8.65 -21.40 -27.95
C VAL A 394 9.28 -22.20 -26.80
N ALA A 395 10.39 -21.73 -26.24
CA ALA A 395 11.06 -22.37 -25.11
C ALA A 395 10.15 -22.45 -23.87
N LEU A 396 9.36 -21.40 -23.61
CA LEU A 396 8.37 -21.40 -22.54
C LEU A 396 7.23 -22.38 -22.78
N GLU A 397 6.66 -22.43 -23.99
CA GLU A 397 5.62 -23.40 -24.32
C GLU A 397 6.13 -24.83 -24.13
N TRP A 398 7.33 -25.10 -24.62
CA TRP A 398 7.99 -26.39 -24.47
C TRP A 398 8.24 -26.74 -23.00
N LEU A 399 8.71 -25.78 -22.19
CA LEU A 399 8.87 -25.92 -20.75
C LEU A 399 7.54 -26.30 -20.09
N ILE A 400 6.45 -25.57 -20.35
CA ILE A 400 5.12 -25.84 -19.78
C ILE A 400 4.65 -27.27 -20.10
N VAL A 401 4.80 -27.70 -21.36
CA VAL A 401 4.45 -29.06 -21.78
C VAL A 401 5.32 -30.10 -21.08
N ARG A 402 6.61 -29.82 -20.90
CA ARG A 402 7.52 -30.73 -20.18
C ARG A 402 7.18 -30.82 -18.70
N LEU A 403 6.89 -29.71 -18.04
CA LEU A 403 6.56 -29.70 -16.62
C LEU A 403 5.25 -30.47 -16.33
N THR A 404 4.26 -30.35 -17.21
CA THR A 404 2.94 -31.01 -17.06
C THR A 404 2.95 -32.52 -17.35
N LYS A 405 3.84 -33.00 -18.24
CA LYS A 405 3.93 -34.43 -18.61
C LYS A 405 4.80 -35.27 -17.66
N THR A 406 5.39 -34.67 -16.63
CA THR A 406 6.23 -35.42 -15.67
C THR A 406 5.34 -36.32 -14.80
N PRO A 407 5.60 -37.64 -14.71
CA PRO A 407 4.76 -38.53 -13.93
C PRO A 407 4.93 -38.24 -12.44
N GLN A 408 3.94 -37.60 -11.80
CA GLN A 408 3.80 -37.75 -10.36
C GLN A 408 3.30 -39.17 -10.12
N LYS A 409 4.13 -40.03 -9.53
CA LYS A 409 3.68 -41.31 -8.96
C LYS A 409 2.72 -41.00 -7.80
N ILE A 410 1.42 -40.97 -8.04
CA ILE A 410 0.41 -40.75 -6.99
C ILE A 410 0.72 -41.62 -5.76
#